data_AF-A0A0Z8GWI2-F1
#
_entry.id   AF-A0A0Z8GWI2-F1
#
_cell.length_a   1.000
_cell.length_b   1.000
_cell.length_c   1.000
_cell.angle_alpha   90.00
_cell.angle_beta   90.00
_cell.angle_gamma   90.00
#
_symmetry.space_group_name_H-M   'P 1'
#
loop_
_entity.id
_entity.type
_entity.pdbx_description
1 polymer ?
#
loop_
_entity_poly.entity_id
_entity_poly.type
_entity_poly.pdbx_seq_one_letter_code
_entity_poly.pdbx_strand_id
1 'polypeptide(L)'
;MIICLRHSGVSIETLTEYASLLKQGNSTVKERENLLREQLTTLYQKQANLQRSIDRLEKKIALYESGEIEQDLSYFEDYAILSDEKDSWKEIDV
;
A
#
# COMPACT_ATOMS: atom_id res chain seq x y z
N MET A 1 8.09 16.30 10.64
CA MET A 1 8.19 14.83 10.48
C MET A 1 6.84 14.14 10.76
N ILE A 2 6.21 14.35 11.93
CA ILE A 2 4.90 13.74 12.27
C ILE A 2 3.80 14.03 11.22
N ILE A 3 3.77 15.24 10.67
CA ILE A 3 2.81 15.63 9.62
C ILE A 3 3.01 14.81 8.33
N CYS A 4 4.24 14.51 7.94
CA CYS A 4 4.54 13.73 6.74
C CYS A 4 4.07 12.27 6.88
N LEU A 5 4.26 11.68 8.07
CA LEU A 5 3.82 10.32 8.37
C LEU A 5 2.29 10.20 8.42
N ARG A 6 1.61 11.25 8.88
CA ARG A 6 0.14 11.32 8.84
C ARG A 6 -0.38 11.28 7.39
N HIS A 7 0.29 11.98 6.47
CA HIS A 7 -0.11 11.97 5.05
C HIS A 7 0.21 10.66 4.34
N SER A 8 1.19 9.88 4.81
CA SER A 8 1.51 8.55 4.27
C SER A 8 0.61 7.43 4.81
N GLY A 9 -0.43 7.77 5.59
CA GLY A 9 -1.36 6.78 6.13
C GLY A 9 -0.82 5.96 7.29
N VAL A 10 0.14 6.49 8.06
CA VAL A 10 0.50 5.98 9.38
C VAL A 10 -0.60 6.36 10.37
N SER A 11 -1.00 5.43 11.24
CA SER A 11 -2.11 5.66 12.18
C SER A 11 -1.76 6.73 13.21
N ILE A 12 -2.79 7.45 13.69
CA ILE A 12 -2.64 8.45 14.76
C ILE A 12 -2.12 7.79 16.05
N GLU A 13 -2.48 6.54 16.28
CA GLU A 13 -2.04 5.75 17.44
C GLU A 13 -0.53 5.57 17.43
N THR A 14 0.05 5.13 16.31
CA THR A 14 1.51 4.97 16.17
C THR A 14 2.24 6.31 16.29
N LEU A 15 1.67 7.41 15.79
CA LEU A 15 2.26 8.74 15.95
C LEU A 15 2.23 9.20 17.42
N THR A 16 1.17 8.84 18.15
CA THR A 16 1.02 9.15 19.58
C THR A 16 1.99 8.32 20.42
N GLU A 17 2.17 7.05 20.09
CA GLU A 17 3.15 6.16 20.69
C GLU A 17 4.57 6.66 20.47
N TYR A 18 4.94 7.00 19.24
CA TYR A 18 6.25 7.60 18.94
C TYR A 18 6.49 8.88 19.73
N ALA A 19 5.48 9.76 19.86
CA ALA A 19 5.58 10.97 20.66
C ALA A 19 5.74 10.68 22.16
N SER A 20 5.07 9.65 22.68
CA SER A 20 5.22 9.17 24.06
C SER A 20 6.64 8.66 24.32
N LEU A 21 7.14 7.77 23.45
CA LEU A 21 8.50 7.25 23.53
C LEU A 21 9.55 8.36 23.44
N LEU A 22 9.33 9.34 22.56
CA LEU A 22 10.23 10.48 22.41
C LEU A 22 10.32 11.30 23.70
N LYS A 23 9.21 11.50 24.41
CA LYS A 23 9.18 12.22 25.70
C LYS A 23 9.95 11.51 26.80
N GLN A 24 10.07 10.18 26.75
CA GLN A 24 10.84 9.39 27.72
C GLN A 24 12.36 9.50 27.51
N GLY A 25 12.82 10.06 26.39
CA GLY A 25 14.22 10.40 26.17
C GLY A 25 15.07 9.23 25.67
N ASN A 26 16.30 9.12 26.15
CA ASN A 26 17.31 8.23 25.55
C ASN A 26 17.10 6.74 25.86
N SER A 27 16.29 6.40 26.86
CA SER A 27 15.95 5.00 27.20
C SER A 27 15.14 4.30 26.10
N THR A 28 14.45 5.05 25.24
CA THR A 28 13.53 4.52 24.23
C THR A 28 14.08 4.58 22.80
N VAL A 29 15.37 4.88 22.61
CA VAL A 29 15.96 5.06 21.26
C VAL A 29 15.73 3.82 20.39
N LYS A 30 15.96 2.62 20.95
CA LYS A 30 15.79 1.36 20.24
C LYS A 30 14.32 1.06 19.92
N GLU A 31 13.41 1.37 20.83
CA GLU A 31 11.96 1.20 20.62
C GLU A 31 11.45 2.14 19.53
N ARG A 32 11.88 3.41 19.55
CA ARG A 32 11.56 4.38 18.49
C ARG A 32 12.09 3.95 17.13
N GLU A 33 13.30 3.39 17.07
CA GLU A 33 13.87 2.88 15.83
C GLU A 33 13.04 1.70 15.29
N ASN A 34 12.71 0.72 16.13
CA ASN A 34 11.92 -0.43 15.74
C ASN A 34 10.54 -0.02 15.22
N LEU A 35 9.84 0.86 15.94
CA LEU A 35 8.54 1.39 15.52
C LEU A 35 8.63 2.03 14.13
N LEU A 36 9.66 2.85 13.86
CA LEU A 36 9.84 3.47 12.56
C LEU A 36 10.18 2.47 11.45
N ARG A 37 10.93 1.40 11.75
CA ARG A 37 11.25 0.33 10.78
C ARG A 37 10.01 -0.48 10.40
N GLU A 38 9.15 -0.76 11.36
CA GLU A 38 7.86 -1.41 11.10
C GLU A 38 6.99 -0.54 10.21
N GLN A 39 6.85 0.74 10.53
CA GLN A 39 6.10 1.68 9.68
C GLN A 39 6.69 1.81 8.29
N LEU A 40 8.02 1.82 8.16
CA LEU A 40 8.68 1.84 6.85
C LEU A 40 8.33 0.60 6.02
N THR A 41 8.31 -0.58 6.65
CA THR A 41 7.94 -1.83 5.99
C THR A 41 6.50 -1.79 5.50
N THR A 42 5.56 -1.32 6.33
CA THR A 42 4.16 -1.13 5.95
C THR A 42 4.00 -0.15 4.78
N LEU A 43 4.79 0.93 4.74
CA LEU A 43 4.74 1.88 3.62
C LEU A 43 5.22 1.26 2.32
N TYR A 44 6.27 0.44 2.34
CA TYR A 44 6.72 -0.30 1.15
C TYR A 44 5.68 -1.30 0.66
N GLN A 45 5.00 -2.00 1.58
CA GLN A 45 3.88 -2.90 1.24
C GLN A 45 2.76 -2.13 0.50
N LYS A 46 2.35 -0.99 1.07
CA LYS A 46 1.32 -0.13 0.47
C LYS A 46 1.76 0.40 -0.89
N GLN A 47 3.03 0.80 -1.04
CA GLN A 47 3.58 1.25 -2.31
C GLN A 47 3.53 0.15 -3.37
N ALA A 48 3.93 -1.07 -3.04
CA ALA A 48 3.88 -2.20 -3.96
C ALA A 48 2.44 -2.51 -4.40
N ASN A 49 1.48 -2.50 -3.45
CA ASN A 49 0.07 -2.72 -3.73
C ASN A 49 -0.53 -1.62 -4.62
N LEU A 50 -0.16 -0.37 -4.36
CA LEU A 50 -0.58 0.77 -5.19
C LEU A 50 0.02 0.69 -6.59
N GLN A 51 1.31 0.33 -6.72
CA GLN A 51 1.94 0.17 -8.03
C GLN A 51 1.27 -0.94 -8.84
N ARG A 52 0.99 -2.10 -8.23
CA ARG A 52 0.21 -3.18 -8.89
C ARG A 52 -1.15 -2.68 -9.39
N SER A 53 -1.80 -1.80 -8.64
CA SER A 53 -3.08 -1.21 -9.02
C SER A 53 -2.94 -0.23 -10.19
N ILE A 54 -1.89 0.60 -10.18
CA ILE A 54 -1.57 1.52 -11.27
C ILE A 54 -1.28 0.74 -12.55
N ASP A 55 -0.41 -0.26 -12.51
CA ASP A 55 -0.03 -1.07 -13.68
C ASP A 55 -1.26 -1.72 -14.33
N ARG A 56 -2.20 -2.22 -13.51
CA ARG A 56 -3.48 -2.78 -13.97
C ARG A 56 -4.36 -1.73 -14.65
N LEU A 57 -4.46 -0.54 -14.06
CA LEU A 57 -5.24 0.56 -14.62
C LEU A 57 -4.63 1.06 -15.93
N GLU A 58 -3.31 1.25 -15.99
CA GLU A 58 -2.60 1.66 -17.22
C GLU A 58 -2.82 0.64 -18.34
N LYS A 59 -2.66 -0.66 -18.04
CA LYS A 59 -2.97 -1.73 -19.01
C LYS A 59 -4.42 -1.65 -19.49
N LYS A 60 -5.38 -1.46 -18.58
CA LYS A 60 -6.80 -1.37 -18.92
C LYS A 60 -7.09 -0.15 -19.79
N ILE A 61 -6.51 1.00 -19.47
CA ILE A 61 -6.62 2.23 -20.26
C ILE A 61 -6.04 2.04 -21.66
N ALA A 62 -4.84 1.46 -21.78
CA ALA A 62 -4.21 1.18 -23.07
C ALA A 62 -5.09 0.30 -23.97
N LEU A 63 -5.77 -0.71 -23.39
CA LEU A 63 -6.70 -1.58 -24.11
C LEU A 63 -7.97 -0.84 -24.59
N TYR A 64 -8.45 0.16 -23.85
CA TYR A 64 -9.53 1.04 -24.31
C TYR A 64 -9.04 1.96 -25.44
N GLU A 65 -7.84 2.50 -25.31
CA GLU A 65 -7.24 3.38 -26.31
C GLU A 65 -6.93 2.66 -27.63
N SER A 66 -6.56 1.37 -27.58
CA SER A 66 -6.29 0.57 -28.78
C SER A 66 -7.56 0.04 -29.48
N GLY A 67 -8.73 0.11 -28.84
CA GLY A 67 -9.99 -0.41 -29.38
C GLY A 67 -10.14 -1.93 -29.30
N GLU A 68 -9.20 -2.63 -28.65
CA GLU A 68 -9.21 -4.11 -28.50
C GLU A 68 -10.34 -4.63 -27.59
N ILE A 69 -11.01 -3.73 -26.85
CA ILE A 69 -12.10 -4.08 -25.94
C ILE A 69 -13.44 -4.35 -26.66
N GLU A 70 -13.53 -4.12 -27.97
CA GLU A 70 -14.84 -3.93 -28.59
C GLU A 70 -15.82 -5.12 -28.63
N GLN A 71 -15.47 -6.43 -28.54
CA GLN A 71 -16.49 -7.45 -28.87
C GLN A 71 -16.55 -8.81 -28.16
N ASP A 72 -15.81 -9.14 -27.10
CA ASP A 72 -16.05 -10.48 -26.50
C ASP A 72 -15.84 -10.62 -24.99
N LEU A 73 -16.68 -11.46 -24.38
CA LEU A 73 -16.60 -11.91 -22.99
C LEU A 73 -15.31 -12.73 -22.72
N SER A 74 -14.61 -13.18 -23.78
CA SER A 74 -13.28 -13.83 -23.66
C SER A 74 -12.22 -12.90 -23.05
N TYR A 75 -12.42 -11.58 -23.12
CA TYR A 75 -11.59 -10.56 -22.50
C TYR A 75 -11.36 -10.76 -20.99
N PHE A 76 -12.36 -11.27 -20.27
CA PHE A 76 -12.25 -11.55 -18.84
C PHE A 76 -11.35 -12.75 -18.53
N GLU A 77 -11.26 -13.70 -19.45
CA GLU A 77 -10.45 -14.92 -19.32
C GLU A 77 -9.02 -14.72 -19.82
N ASP A 78 -8.84 -14.11 -21.00
CA ASP A 78 -7.54 -13.96 -21.68
C ASP A 78 -6.54 -13.09 -20.90
N TYR A 79 -7.03 -12.05 -20.23
CA TYR A 79 -6.20 -11.17 -19.41
C TYR A 79 -6.20 -11.54 -17.93
N ALA A 80 -6.86 -12.65 -17.58
CA ALA A 80 -6.98 -13.15 -16.23
C ALA A 80 -7.36 -12.03 -15.24
N ILE A 81 -8.33 -11.20 -15.63
CA ILE A 81 -8.77 -10.02 -14.86
C ILE A 81 -9.31 -10.45 -13.48
N LEU A 82 -9.82 -11.69 -13.40
CA LEU A 82 -10.28 -12.34 -12.17
C LEU A 82 -9.18 -13.13 -11.44
N SER A 83 -8.00 -13.32 -12.03
CA SER A 83 -6.88 -13.92 -11.33
C SER A 83 -6.16 -12.83 -10.55
N ASP A 84 -6.49 -12.73 -9.26
CA ASP A 84 -5.62 -12.06 -8.31
C ASP A 84 -4.70 -13.09 -7.66
N GLU A 85 -3.49 -12.68 -7.28
CA GLU A 85 -2.65 -13.54 -6.44
C GLU A 85 -3.43 -13.92 -5.17
N LYS A 86 -3.30 -15.18 -4.75
CA LYS A 86 -3.98 -15.71 -3.57
C LYS A 86 -3.65 -14.81 -2.37
N ASP A 87 -4.69 -14.28 -1.72
CA ASP A 87 -4.64 -13.38 -0.56
C ASP A 87 -4.28 -11.90 -0.81
N SER A 88 -4.33 -11.42 -2.07
CA SER A 88 -4.18 -9.99 -2.44
C SER A 88 -5.05 -9.01 -1.61
N TRP A 89 -6.24 -9.44 -1.19
CA TRP A 89 -7.19 -8.64 -0.40
C TRP A 89 -7.06 -8.80 1.13
N LYS A 90 -6.28 -9.76 1.64
CA LYS A 90 -6.17 -10.01 3.10
C LYS A 90 -5.22 -9.05 3.81
N GLU A 91 -4.43 -8.28 3.08
CA GLU A 91 -3.60 -7.21 3.65
C GLU A 91 -4.38 -5.91 3.92
N ILE A 92 -5.71 -5.92 3.75
CA ILE A 92 -6.58 -4.74 3.88
C ILE A 92 -7.08 -4.55 5.33
N ASP A 93 -6.88 -5.50 6.23
CA ASP A 93 -7.36 -5.35 7.62
C ASP A 93 -6.35 -4.56 8.47
N VAL A 94 -6.62 -3.25 8.59
CA VAL A 94 -6.25 -2.40 9.74
C VAL A 94 -7.52 -1.99 10.46
#